data_AF-A0AAV0Z9K6-F1
#
_entry.id   AF-A0AAV0Z9K6-F1
#
_cell.length_a   1.000
_cell.length_b   1.000
_cell.length_c   1.000
_cell.angle_alpha   90.00
_cell.angle_beta   90.00
_cell.angle_gamma   90.00
#
_symmetry.space_group_name_H-M   'P 1'
#
loop_
_entity.id
_entity.type
_entity.pdbx_description
1 polymer ?
#
loop_
_entity_poly.entity_id
_entity_poly.type
_entity_poly.pdbx_seq_one_letter_code
_entity_poly.pdbx_strand_id
1 'polypeptide(L)'
;MDSDLKCLVIIRACGIYLIRRILIAFEAAINDRVDVLSLSLGGSPVEYYENSMSIGSFHAVANNIIVVSSASNDRPYTCSVGNVEPWMINVAASTIDGDLTSFVSLGDNKTIKGDSLSGMELLPRKLYPLISGDHAKYDNVSSNDALNCIGGTLDPQKSKGEILVCLQVQDDCHFLCRTHKVVEAARVDGSYIFNYINHTKSPVAYIYKVTPDIMTPGVNIIAAYSEARSPSK
;
A
#
# COMPACT_ATOMS: atom_id res chain seq x y z
N MET A 1 -22.37 -30.29 23.85
CA MET A 1 -22.62 -28.86 24.13
C MET A 1 -21.59 -28.12 23.32
N ASP A 2 -22.06 -27.56 22.21
CA ASP A 2 -21.26 -27.09 21.06
C ASP A 2 -20.18 -26.11 21.49
N SER A 3 -18.94 -26.47 21.21
CA SER A 3 -17.83 -25.51 21.19
C SER A 3 -17.96 -24.73 19.88
N ASP A 4 -18.37 -23.46 19.98
CA ASP A 4 -18.33 -22.46 18.91
C ASP A 4 -17.03 -22.56 18.10
N LEU A 5 -17.07 -23.31 17.00
CA LEU A 5 -15.99 -23.38 16.03
C LEU A 5 -16.02 -22.10 15.22
N LYS A 6 -15.30 -21.08 15.69
CA LYS A 6 -14.94 -19.91 14.90
C LYS A 6 -13.96 -20.34 13.81
N CYS A 7 -14.48 -20.83 12.70
CA CYS A 7 -13.69 -21.26 11.56
C CYS A 7 -13.45 -20.11 10.59
N LEU A 8 -12.19 -19.79 10.34
CA LEU A 8 -11.79 -18.99 9.19
C LEU A 8 -11.75 -19.90 7.96
N VAL A 9 -12.61 -19.62 6.98
CA VAL A 9 -12.59 -20.30 5.67
C VAL A 9 -11.85 -19.41 4.68
N ILE A 10 -10.79 -19.93 4.06
CA ILE A 10 -10.00 -19.21 3.07
C ILE A 10 -10.35 -19.73 1.68
N ILE A 11 -10.97 -18.89 0.85
CA ILE A 11 -11.32 -19.21 -0.53
C ILE A 11 -10.50 -18.35 -1.49
N ARG A 12 -9.61 -18.99 -2.27
CA ARG A 12 -8.78 -18.27 -3.25
C ARG A 12 -9.56 -18.01 -4.53
N ALA A 13 -10.04 -16.78 -4.72
CA ALA A 13 -10.71 -16.36 -5.97
C ALA A 13 -9.80 -15.59 -6.94
N CYS A 14 -8.72 -14.95 -6.46
CA CYS A 14 -7.83 -14.14 -7.30
C CYS A 14 -6.86 -14.96 -8.17
N GLY A 15 -6.78 -14.65 -9.47
CA GLY A 15 -5.92 -15.31 -10.47
C GLY A 15 -6.52 -15.32 -11.87
N ILE A 16 -6.00 -16.19 -12.75
CA ILE A 16 -6.53 -16.40 -14.11
C ILE A 16 -8.00 -16.87 -14.01
N TYR A 17 -8.86 -16.40 -14.93
CA TYR A 17 -10.31 -16.64 -14.93
C TYR A 17 -11.06 -16.06 -13.72
N LEU A 18 -10.69 -14.84 -13.31
CA LEU A 18 -11.20 -14.15 -12.13
C LEU A 18 -12.73 -14.21 -11.99
N ILE A 19 -13.48 -13.85 -13.04
CA ILE A 19 -14.96 -13.83 -13.04
C ILE A 19 -15.54 -15.20 -12.63
N ARG A 20 -15.06 -16.28 -13.24
CA ARG A 20 -15.52 -17.64 -12.93
C ARG A 20 -15.14 -18.07 -11.51
N ARG A 21 -13.95 -17.69 -11.04
CA ARG A 21 -13.46 -18.05 -9.70
C ARG A 21 -14.21 -17.32 -8.60
N ILE A 22 -14.68 -16.10 -8.86
CA ILE A 22 -15.55 -15.35 -7.93
C ILE A 22 -16.87 -16.11 -7.73
N LEU A 23 -17.55 -16.53 -8.80
CA LEU A 23 -18.82 -17.26 -8.69
C LEU A 23 -18.66 -18.58 -7.95
N ILE A 24 -17.63 -19.37 -8.28
CA ILE A 24 -17.32 -20.62 -7.57
C ILE A 24 -17.02 -20.36 -6.09
N ALA A 25 -16.36 -19.26 -5.77
CA ALA A 25 -16.06 -18.91 -4.39
C ALA A 25 -17.32 -18.58 -3.58
N PHE A 26 -18.28 -17.85 -4.18
CA PHE A 26 -19.57 -17.61 -3.55
C PHE A 26 -20.37 -18.90 -3.37
N GLU A 27 -20.40 -19.77 -4.37
CA GLU A 27 -21.08 -21.07 -4.28
C GLU A 27 -20.47 -21.94 -3.15
N ALA A 28 -19.14 -22.01 -3.07
CA ALA A 28 -18.45 -22.71 -2.00
C ALA A 28 -18.79 -22.12 -0.63
N ALA A 29 -18.77 -20.79 -0.48
CA ALA A 29 -19.11 -20.13 0.78
C ALA A 29 -20.55 -20.37 1.23
N ILE A 30 -21.49 -20.39 0.27
CA ILE A 30 -22.91 -20.70 0.55
C ILE A 30 -23.05 -22.16 0.99
N ASN A 31 -22.40 -23.09 0.29
CA ASN A 31 -22.43 -24.51 0.62
C ASN A 31 -21.80 -24.80 2.00
N ASP A 32 -20.72 -24.09 2.33
CA ASP A 32 -20.04 -24.17 3.62
C ASP A 32 -20.78 -23.44 4.75
N ARG A 33 -21.87 -22.71 4.43
CA ARG A 33 -22.74 -21.98 5.37
C ARG A 33 -21.99 -20.99 6.25
N VAL A 34 -21.12 -20.18 5.64
CA VAL A 34 -20.42 -19.11 6.37
C VAL A 34 -21.41 -18.02 6.82
N ASP A 35 -21.14 -17.37 7.95
CA ASP A 35 -22.00 -16.28 8.44
C ASP A 35 -21.70 -14.93 7.75
N VAL A 36 -20.41 -14.69 7.44
CA VAL A 36 -19.92 -13.44 6.88
C VAL A 36 -18.88 -13.71 5.79
N LEU A 37 -19.02 -13.02 4.67
CA LEU A 37 -18.06 -12.97 3.57
C LEU A 37 -17.33 -11.63 3.55
N SER A 38 -16.00 -11.68 3.70
CA SER A 38 -15.12 -10.52 3.56
C SER A 38 -14.37 -10.60 2.24
N LEU A 39 -14.57 -9.60 1.37
CA LEU A 39 -14.05 -9.59 0.01
C LEU A 39 -13.29 -8.28 -0.25
N SER A 40 -12.00 -8.37 -0.56
CA SER A 40 -11.21 -7.22 -1.05
C SER A 40 -11.03 -7.33 -2.56
N LEU A 41 -12.16 -7.36 -3.27
CA LEU A 41 -12.24 -7.47 -4.72
C LEU A 41 -13.26 -6.46 -5.23
N GLY A 42 -13.09 -6.05 -6.48
CA GLY A 42 -13.99 -5.10 -7.14
C GLY A 42 -13.55 -4.87 -8.57
N GLY A 43 -14.38 -4.14 -9.30
CA GLY A 43 -14.09 -3.70 -10.66
C GLY A 43 -14.82 -2.41 -10.95
N SER A 44 -14.80 -1.96 -12.20
CA SER A 44 -15.64 -0.85 -12.62
C SER A 44 -17.12 -1.23 -12.51
N PRO A 45 -18.00 -0.32 -12.06
CA PRO A 45 -19.42 -0.60 -11.94
C PRO A 45 -20.02 -0.87 -13.33
N VAL A 46 -20.69 -2.01 -13.46
CA VAL A 46 -21.49 -2.42 -14.62
C VAL A 46 -22.87 -2.84 -14.13
N GLU A 47 -23.79 -3.14 -15.05
CA GLU A 47 -25.11 -3.65 -14.68
C GLU A 47 -25.01 -4.94 -13.83
N TYR A 48 -25.89 -5.09 -12.84
CA TYR A 48 -25.75 -6.16 -11.83
C TYR A 48 -25.74 -7.58 -12.43
N TYR A 49 -26.45 -7.81 -13.53
CA TYR A 49 -26.51 -9.13 -14.18
C TYR A 49 -25.27 -9.43 -15.03
N GLU A 50 -24.39 -8.46 -15.25
CA GLU A 50 -23.11 -8.63 -15.96
C GLU A 50 -21.93 -8.76 -15.00
N ASN A 51 -22.16 -8.53 -13.70
CA ASN A 51 -21.13 -8.53 -12.68
C ASN A 51 -21.18 -9.80 -11.82
N SER A 52 -20.11 -10.60 -11.86
CA SER A 52 -19.99 -11.80 -11.02
C SER A 52 -20.03 -11.51 -9.52
N MET A 53 -19.55 -10.33 -9.08
CA MET A 53 -19.65 -9.92 -7.68
C MET A 53 -21.10 -9.66 -7.30
N SER A 54 -21.86 -8.96 -8.15
CA SER A 54 -23.27 -8.68 -7.90
C SER A 54 -24.11 -9.96 -7.85
N ILE A 55 -23.94 -10.85 -8.84
CA ILE A 55 -24.66 -12.13 -8.88
C ILE A 55 -24.32 -12.98 -7.64
N GLY A 56 -23.03 -13.21 -7.38
CA GLY A 56 -22.59 -14.06 -6.27
C GLY A 56 -22.99 -13.51 -4.90
N SER A 57 -22.84 -12.20 -4.68
CA SER A 57 -23.24 -11.56 -3.42
C SER A 57 -24.75 -11.56 -3.21
N PHE A 58 -25.55 -11.40 -4.27
CA PHE A 58 -27.00 -11.48 -4.16
C PHE A 58 -27.45 -12.87 -3.70
N HIS A 59 -26.87 -13.93 -4.28
CA HIS A 59 -27.14 -15.31 -3.83
C HIS A 59 -26.66 -15.57 -2.40
N ALA A 60 -25.55 -15.00 -1.98
CA ALA A 60 -25.06 -15.11 -0.61
C ALA A 60 -26.02 -14.45 0.39
N VAL A 61 -26.44 -13.21 0.13
CA VAL A 61 -27.41 -12.48 0.97
C VAL A 61 -28.76 -13.19 1.02
N ALA A 62 -29.22 -13.77 -0.10
CA ALA A 62 -30.42 -14.59 -0.14
C ALA A 62 -30.33 -15.86 0.72
N ASN A 63 -29.12 -16.32 1.04
CA ASN A 63 -28.84 -17.42 1.97
C ASN A 63 -28.45 -16.92 3.38
N ASN A 64 -28.83 -15.70 3.74
CA ASN A 64 -28.56 -15.05 5.03
C ASN A 64 -27.07 -14.83 5.35
N ILE A 65 -26.22 -14.70 4.32
CA ILE A 65 -24.79 -14.43 4.48
C ILE A 65 -24.54 -12.93 4.31
N ILE A 66 -23.91 -12.29 5.29
CA ILE A 66 -23.54 -10.88 5.20
C ILE A 66 -22.32 -10.75 4.27
N VAL A 67 -22.39 -9.86 3.28
CA VAL A 67 -21.27 -9.61 2.36
C VAL A 67 -20.69 -8.22 2.60
N VAL A 68 -19.40 -8.18 2.91
CA VAL A 68 -18.61 -6.96 3.15
C VAL A 68 -17.56 -6.83 2.06
N SER A 69 -17.54 -5.70 1.37
CA SER A 69 -16.60 -5.42 0.27
C SER A 69 -15.90 -4.06 0.42
N SER A 70 -14.76 -3.90 -0.26
CA SER A 70 -14.04 -2.62 -0.34
C SER A 70 -14.66 -1.67 -1.37
N ALA A 71 -14.67 -0.36 -1.10
CA ALA A 71 -15.19 0.66 -2.01
C ALA A 71 -14.30 0.98 -3.25
N SER A 72 -13.15 0.31 -3.41
CA SER A 72 -12.05 0.63 -4.35
C SER A 72 -11.09 1.72 -3.87
N ASN A 73 -9.94 1.83 -4.55
CA ASN A 73 -8.85 2.79 -4.29
C ASN A 73 -8.70 3.82 -5.42
N ASP A 74 -9.68 3.87 -6.33
CA ASP A 74 -9.65 4.76 -7.49
C ASP A 74 -9.88 6.21 -7.02
N ARG A 75 -8.79 6.96 -6.86
CA ARG A 75 -8.74 8.40 -6.55
C ARG A 75 -8.07 9.13 -7.72
N PRO A 76 -8.29 10.45 -7.92
CA PRO A 76 -9.09 11.40 -7.13
C PRO A 76 -10.48 11.72 -7.72
N TYR A 77 -10.97 10.91 -8.66
CA TYR A 77 -12.21 11.20 -9.38
C TYR A 77 -13.45 11.00 -8.49
N THR A 78 -14.44 11.87 -8.64
CA THR A 78 -15.78 11.64 -8.08
C THR A 78 -16.43 10.42 -8.75
N CYS A 79 -17.38 9.77 -8.07
CA CYS A 79 -18.10 8.60 -8.59
C CYS A 79 -17.19 7.40 -8.93
N SER A 80 -16.16 7.15 -8.11
CA SER A 80 -15.16 6.09 -8.34
C SER A 80 -15.39 4.79 -7.55
N VAL A 81 -16.54 4.67 -6.87
CA VAL A 81 -16.85 3.47 -6.10
C VAL A 81 -17.05 2.27 -7.05
N GLY A 82 -16.29 1.19 -6.83
CA GLY A 82 -16.29 0.02 -7.71
C GLY A 82 -17.40 -0.99 -7.43
N ASN A 83 -17.78 -1.15 -6.16
CA ASN A 83 -18.87 -2.03 -5.73
C ASN A 83 -20.04 -1.16 -5.30
N VAL A 84 -21.17 -1.24 -6.02
CA VAL A 84 -22.33 -0.34 -5.88
C VAL A 84 -23.62 -1.08 -5.53
N GLU A 85 -23.51 -2.38 -5.24
CA GLU A 85 -24.63 -3.25 -4.94
C GLU A 85 -25.29 -2.86 -3.60
N PRO A 86 -26.61 -2.63 -3.58
CA PRO A 86 -27.31 -2.13 -2.39
C PRO A 86 -27.41 -3.17 -1.26
N TRP A 87 -27.18 -4.44 -1.56
CA TRP A 87 -27.18 -5.54 -0.58
C TRP A 87 -25.79 -5.83 0.01
N MET A 88 -24.75 -5.09 -0.38
CA MET A 88 -23.41 -5.23 0.17
C MET A 88 -23.05 -4.08 1.11
N ILE A 89 -22.27 -4.39 2.14
CA ILE A 89 -21.65 -3.38 2.99
C ILE A 89 -20.33 -2.96 2.32
N ASN A 90 -20.33 -1.77 1.72
CA ASN A 90 -19.15 -1.21 1.08
C ASN A 90 -18.35 -0.34 2.05
N VAL A 91 -17.09 -0.73 2.27
CA VAL A 91 -16.21 -0.14 3.28
C VAL A 91 -15.22 0.82 2.61
N ALA A 92 -15.25 2.08 3.04
CA ALA A 92 -14.25 3.08 2.68
C ALA A 92 -13.03 2.98 3.60
N ALA A 93 -11.88 3.47 3.12
CA ALA A 93 -10.65 3.52 3.91
C ALA A 93 -10.50 4.88 4.61
N SER A 94 -10.19 4.84 5.90
CA SER A 94 -9.77 6.00 6.69
C SER A 94 -8.32 5.84 7.17
N THR A 95 -7.74 6.94 7.64
CA THR A 95 -6.46 6.91 8.37
C THR A 95 -6.70 6.47 9.81
N ILE A 96 -5.67 5.88 10.42
CA ILE A 96 -5.63 5.58 11.86
C ILE A 96 -4.66 6.54 12.54
N ASP A 97 -4.85 6.74 13.85
CA ASP A 97 -3.94 7.52 14.70
C ASP A 97 -2.71 6.66 15.01
N GLY A 98 -1.79 6.58 14.05
CA GLY A 98 -0.56 5.80 14.13
C GLY A 98 0.49 6.41 13.24
N ASP A 99 1.32 7.27 13.82
CA ASP A 99 2.34 8.01 13.09
C ASP A 99 3.55 7.11 12.81
N LEU A 100 3.69 6.70 11.54
CA LEU A 100 4.87 5.99 11.04
C LEU A 100 6.01 6.98 10.75
N THR A 101 6.38 7.71 11.79
CA THR A 101 7.24 8.89 11.67
C THR A 101 8.68 8.52 11.37
N SER A 102 9.21 9.13 10.33
CA SER A 102 10.63 9.18 10.00
C SER A 102 11.11 10.62 9.96
N PHE A 103 12.33 10.86 10.38
CA PHE A 103 12.95 12.17 10.32
C PHE A 103 14.13 12.15 9.35
N VAL A 104 14.24 13.21 8.56
CA VAL A 104 15.38 13.48 7.68
C VAL A 104 16.09 14.69 8.26
N SER A 105 17.30 14.49 8.79
CA SER A 105 18.15 15.56 9.29
C SER A 105 19.26 15.84 8.28
N LEU A 106 19.24 17.04 7.74
CA LEU A 106 20.19 17.53 6.74
C LEU A 106 21.47 18.05 7.42
N GLY A 107 22.54 18.19 6.64
CA GLY A 107 23.84 18.71 7.13
C GLY A 107 23.82 20.18 7.60
N ASP A 108 22.76 20.93 7.30
CA ASP A 108 22.52 22.30 7.77
C ASP A 108 21.75 22.36 9.11
N ASN A 109 21.62 21.22 9.80
CA ASN A 109 20.82 21.02 11.03
C ASN A 109 19.31 21.19 10.86
N LYS A 110 18.78 21.36 9.64
CA LYS A 110 17.33 21.31 9.43
C LYS A 110 16.86 19.87 9.50
N THR A 111 15.83 19.65 10.31
CA THR A 111 15.16 18.35 10.46
C THR A 111 13.76 18.44 9.91
N ILE A 112 13.41 17.49 9.06
CA ILE A 112 12.11 17.42 8.37
C ILE A 112 11.41 16.15 8.84
N LYS A 113 10.17 16.32 9.31
CA LYS A 113 9.28 15.19 9.64
C LYS A 113 8.73 14.60 8.34
N GLY A 114 8.71 13.29 8.26
CA GLY A 114 8.13 12.52 7.17
C GLY A 114 7.60 11.18 7.65
N ASP A 115 7.22 10.34 6.69
CA ASP A 115 6.60 9.04 6.94
C ASP A 115 7.40 7.90 6.29
N SER A 116 7.55 6.77 6.97
CA SER A 116 8.24 5.59 6.45
C SER A 116 7.74 4.28 7.04
N LEU A 117 7.49 3.31 6.16
CA LEU A 117 7.16 1.92 6.51
C LEU A 117 8.35 0.96 6.37
N SER A 118 9.51 1.48 6.01
CA SER A 118 10.66 0.64 5.70
C SER A 118 11.15 -0.12 6.95
N GLY A 119 11.45 -1.40 6.82
CA GLY A 119 12.17 -2.17 7.87
C GLY A 119 13.68 -1.92 7.86
N MET A 120 14.19 -1.17 6.89
CA MET A 120 15.61 -0.84 6.77
C MET A 120 15.95 0.33 7.69
N GLU A 121 16.93 0.11 8.56
CA GLU A 121 17.54 1.17 9.35
C GLU A 121 18.87 1.55 8.73
N LEU A 122 19.05 2.82 8.42
CA LEU A 122 20.37 3.36 8.16
C LEU A 122 21.17 3.37 9.47
N LEU A 123 22.49 3.31 9.37
CA LEU A 123 23.33 3.38 10.57
C LEU A 123 23.01 4.67 11.34
N PRO A 124 22.72 4.59 12.65
CA PRO A 124 22.33 5.75 13.43
C PRO A 124 23.36 6.86 13.32
N ARG A 125 22.91 8.08 13.03
CA ARG A 125 23.74 9.29 12.94
C ARG A 125 24.85 9.23 11.88
N LYS A 126 24.83 8.25 10.98
CA LYS A 126 25.73 8.26 9.82
C LYS A 126 25.15 9.18 8.75
N LEU A 127 25.93 10.17 8.36
CA LEU A 127 25.63 11.02 7.22
C LEU A 127 25.93 10.26 5.92
N TYR A 128 24.96 10.26 5.03
CA TYR A 128 25.09 9.78 3.66
C TYR A 128 24.95 10.99 2.73
N PRO A 129 25.65 11.02 1.60
CA PRO A 129 25.46 12.10 0.65
C PRO A 129 24.08 11.99 -0.01
N LEU A 130 23.55 13.15 -0.41
CA LEU A 130 22.24 13.29 -1.03
C LEU A 130 22.39 13.60 -2.50
N ILE A 131 21.61 12.92 -3.32
CA ILE A 131 21.60 13.14 -4.76
C ILE A 131 20.16 13.14 -5.25
N SER A 132 19.80 14.04 -6.15
CA SER A 132 18.50 14.02 -6.80
C SER A 132 18.48 13.06 -7.98
N GLY A 133 17.29 12.60 -8.35
CA GLY A 133 17.09 11.64 -9.44
C GLY A 133 17.74 12.03 -10.77
N ASP A 134 17.70 13.32 -11.14
CA ASP A 134 18.37 13.85 -12.33
C ASP A 134 19.90 13.74 -12.29
N HIS A 135 20.52 13.95 -11.13
CA HIS A 135 21.98 13.82 -10.98
C HIS A 135 22.43 12.35 -11.00
N ALA A 136 21.54 11.42 -10.64
CA ALA A 136 21.80 9.98 -10.68
C ALA A 136 21.42 9.32 -12.02
N LYS A 137 21.03 10.08 -13.05
CA LYS A 137 20.47 9.54 -14.29
C LYS A 137 21.50 8.90 -15.23
N TYR A 138 21.05 7.99 -16.09
CA TYR A 138 21.79 7.60 -17.30
C TYR A 138 21.88 8.75 -18.31
N ASP A 139 22.94 8.80 -19.11
CA ASP A 139 23.19 9.95 -19.99
C ASP A 139 22.09 10.17 -21.05
N ASN A 140 21.43 9.10 -21.49
CA ASN A 140 20.41 9.11 -22.55
C ASN A 140 18.95 9.08 -22.05
N VAL A 141 18.68 9.47 -20.80
CA VAL A 141 17.30 9.53 -20.27
C VAL A 141 16.83 10.95 -19.95
N SER A 142 15.52 11.13 -20.02
CA SER A 142 14.84 12.37 -19.65
C SER A 142 15.13 12.73 -18.19
N SER A 143 15.48 14.00 -17.95
CA SER A 143 15.70 14.48 -16.58
C SER A 143 14.43 14.38 -15.74
N ASN A 144 13.24 14.59 -16.33
CA ASN A 144 11.97 14.46 -15.61
C ASN A 144 11.71 13.02 -15.14
N ASP A 145 11.98 12.05 -16.00
CA ASP A 145 11.77 10.63 -15.69
C ASP A 145 12.74 10.15 -14.60
N ALA A 146 13.97 10.69 -14.61
CA ALA A 146 14.96 10.43 -13.58
C ALA A 146 14.62 11.12 -12.25
N LEU A 147 14.16 12.38 -12.27
CA LEU A 147 13.64 13.08 -11.07
C LEU A 147 12.52 12.30 -10.39
N ASN A 148 11.68 11.63 -11.18
CA ASN A 148 10.59 10.79 -10.68
C ASN A 148 11.03 9.36 -10.32
N CYS A 149 12.32 9.06 -10.48
CA CYS A 149 12.94 7.76 -10.20
C CYS A 149 12.23 6.60 -10.93
N ILE A 150 11.86 6.85 -12.18
CA ILE A 150 11.22 5.85 -13.05
C ILE A 150 12.15 4.65 -13.27
N GLY A 151 11.58 3.45 -13.30
CA GLY A 151 12.32 2.21 -13.54
C GLY A 151 13.18 2.30 -14.80
N GLY A 152 14.49 2.08 -14.64
CA GLY A 152 15.45 2.08 -15.76
C GLY A 152 16.10 3.44 -16.07
N THR A 153 15.79 4.51 -15.33
CA THR A 153 16.38 5.84 -15.58
C THR A 153 17.63 6.15 -14.76
N LEU A 154 17.83 5.44 -13.65
CA LEU A 154 18.89 5.71 -12.67
C LEU A 154 20.11 4.82 -12.89
N ASP A 155 21.29 5.43 -12.92
CA ASP A 155 22.57 4.76 -13.01
C ASP A 155 23.02 4.24 -11.62
N PRO A 156 23.17 2.91 -11.44
CA PRO A 156 23.66 2.32 -10.20
C PRO A 156 25.04 2.83 -9.77
N GLN A 157 25.90 3.24 -10.71
CA GLN A 157 27.22 3.77 -10.37
C GLN A 157 27.13 5.14 -9.70
N LYS A 158 26.13 5.95 -10.07
CA LYS A 158 25.90 7.30 -9.51
C LYS A 158 25.07 7.29 -8.22
N SER A 159 24.34 6.20 -7.95
CA SER A 159 23.40 6.10 -6.81
C SER A 159 23.87 5.19 -5.68
N LYS A 160 24.93 4.40 -5.88
CA LYS A 160 25.40 3.45 -4.86
C LYS A 160 26.00 4.15 -3.64
N GLY A 161 25.38 3.94 -2.48
CA GLY A 161 25.82 4.50 -1.20
C GLY A 161 25.27 5.89 -0.90
N GLU A 162 24.41 6.39 -1.78
CA GLU A 162 23.78 7.70 -1.70
C GLU A 162 22.32 7.59 -1.22
N ILE A 163 21.80 8.66 -0.63
CA ILE A 163 20.37 8.85 -0.42
C ILE A 163 19.80 9.55 -1.66
N LEU A 164 18.97 8.82 -2.41
CA LEU A 164 18.32 9.35 -3.60
C LEU A 164 17.05 10.13 -3.25
N VAL A 165 16.92 11.35 -3.77
CA VAL A 165 15.74 12.19 -3.62
C VAL A 165 14.94 12.20 -4.92
N CYS A 166 13.71 11.70 -4.83
CA CYS A 166 12.77 11.56 -5.95
C CYS A 166 11.56 12.46 -5.75
N LEU A 167 11.07 13.08 -6.83
CA LEU A 167 9.79 13.78 -6.84
C LEU A 167 8.65 12.79 -7.03
N GLN A 168 7.52 13.09 -6.38
CA GLN A 168 6.26 12.44 -6.65
C GLN A 168 5.37 13.43 -7.39
N VAL A 169 5.25 13.26 -8.70
CA VAL A 169 4.22 13.96 -9.48
C VAL A 169 2.89 13.22 -9.31
N GLN A 170 1.80 13.99 -9.35
CA GLN A 170 0.45 13.51 -9.10
C GLN A 170 -0.16 12.72 -10.27
N ASP A 171 0.56 12.62 -11.39
CA ASP A 171 0.08 11.95 -12.60
C ASP A 171 0.48 10.46 -12.62
N ASP A 172 -0.52 9.62 -12.35
CA ASP A 172 -0.85 8.35 -13.00
C ASP A 172 0.23 7.27 -13.24
N CYS A 173 1.32 7.27 -12.50
CA CYS A 173 2.15 6.08 -12.39
C CYS A 173 1.65 5.18 -11.25
N HIS A 174 0.66 4.33 -11.59
CA HIS A 174 0.32 3.11 -10.86
C HIS A 174 1.62 2.46 -10.37
N PHE A 175 1.69 2.11 -9.07
CA PHE A 175 2.71 1.41 -8.25
C PHE A 175 3.99 0.77 -8.88
N LEU A 176 4.00 0.45 -10.17
CA LEU A 176 5.02 -0.23 -10.97
C LEU A 176 6.09 0.69 -11.59
N CYS A 177 5.95 2.01 -11.53
CA CYS A 177 6.93 2.90 -12.19
C CYS A 177 8.20 3.14 -11.38
N ARG A 178 8.21 2.89 -10.07
CA ARG A 178 9.43 3.08 -9.27
C ARG A 178 10.36 1.89 -9.41
N THR A 179 11.65 2.13 -9.31
CA THR A 179 12.65 1.05 -9.28
C THR A 179 12.32 0.05 -8.17
N HIS A 180 12.03 -1.21 -8.54
CA HIS A 180 11.77 -2.33 -7.62
C HIS A 180 12.96 -2.66 -6.68
N LYS A 181 14.07 -1.92 -6.79
CA LYS A 181 15.34 -2.15 -6.07
C LYS A 181 15.67 -1.07 -5.05
N VAL A 182 14.82 -0.05 -4.89
CA VAL A 182 15.04 1.03 -3.91
C VAL A 182 14.02 0.89 -2.80
N VAL A 183 14.46 1.14 -1.56
CA VAL A 183 13.58 1.17 -0.39
C VAL A 183 13.26 2.62 -0.09
N GLU A 184 11.98 2.96 -0.03
CA GLU A 184 11.52 4.29 0.36
C GLU A 184 11.90 4.55 1.82
N ALA A 185 12.88 5.44 2.02
CA ALA A 185 13.41 5.71 3.35
C ALA A 185 12.53 6.70 4.13
N ALA A 186 11.98 7.72 3.47
CA ALA A 186 11.01 8.66 4.05
C ALA A 186 10.23 9.40 2.94
N ARG A 187 8.96 9.70 3.18
CA ARG A 187 8.14 10.68 2.43
C ARG A 187 8.11 12.00 3.19
N VAL A 188 8.49 13.09 2.57
CA VAL A 188 8.62 14.41 3.19
C VAL A 188 8.16 15.49 2.21
N ASP A 189 7.85 16.68 2.72
CA ASP A 189 7.77 17.88 1.87
C ASP A 189 9.15 18.16 1.28
N GLY A 190 9.27 17.91 -0.02
CA GLY A 190 10.54 17.92 -0.74
C GLY A 190 11.07 19.31 -1.09
N SER A 191 10.26 20.37 -1.00
CA SER A 191 10.61 21.71 -1.49
C SER A 191 11.93 22.23 -0.89
N TYR A 192 12.12 22.05 0.43
CA TYR A 192 13.35 22.44 1.11
C TYR A 192 14.55 21.56 0.75
N ILE A 193 14.35 20.24 0.65
CA ILE A 193 15.43 19.29 0.35
C ILE A 193 15.97 19.53 -1.06
N PHE A 194 15.10 19.76 -2.03
CA PHE A 194 15.51 20.11 -3.39
C PHE A 194 16.32 21.39 -3.44
N ASN A 195 15.89 22.43 -2.71
CA ASN A 195 16.63 23.68 -2.60
C ASN A 195 18.02 23.45 -1.96
N TYR A 196 18.06 22.68 -0.87
CA TYR A 196 19.30 22.30 -0.18
C TYR A 196 20.30 21.58 -1.09
N ILE A 197 19.84 20.61 -1.89
CA ILE A 197 20.69 19.90 -2.86
C ILE A 197 21.27 20.87 -3.89
N ASN A 198 20.45 21.77 -4.45
CA ASN A 198 20.88 22.67 -5.51
C ASN A 198 21.85 23.78 -5.05
N HIS A 199 21.83 24.15 -3.77
CA HIS A 199 22.66 25.24 -3.24
C HIS A 199 23.81 24.78 -2.34
N THR A 200 23.97 23.47 -2.13
CA THR A 200 25.01 22.90 -1.28
C THR A 200 26.00 22.09 -2.11
N LYS A 201 27.31 22.34 -1.96
CA LYS A 201 28.35 21.64 -2.73
C LYS A 201 28.45 20.14 -2.41
N SER A 202 28.11 19.76 -1.18
CA SER A 202 28.17 18.37 -0.70
C SER A 202 27.00 18.13 0.25
N PRO A 203 25.78 18.01 -0.29
CA PRO A 203 24.59 17.82 0.51
C PRO A 203 24.64 16.45 1.19
N VAL A 204 24.31 16.41 2.47
CA VAL A 204 24.31 15.18 3.27
C VAL A 204 23.08 15.14 4.18
N ALA A 205 22.66 13.93 4.54
CA ALA A 205 21.61 13.73 5.54
C ALA A 205 21.78 12.39 6.23
N TYR A 206 21.12 12.27 7.37
CA TYR A 206 20.85 10.99 7.99
C TYR A 206 19.36 10.86 8.25
N ILE A 207 18.86 9.63 8.19
CA ILE A 207 17.45 9.32 8.38
C ILE A 207 17.34 8.44 9.61
N TYR A 208 16.43 8.79 10.50
CA TYR A 208 16.12 8.00 11.68
C TYR A 208 14.61 7.89 11.86
N LYS A 209 14.17 6.77 12.42
CA LYS A 209 12.77 6.48 12.66
C LYS A 209 12.48 6.60 14.14
N VAL A 210 11.24 6.97 14.45
CA VAL A 210 10.71 6.78 15.80
C VAL A 210 9.94 5.48 15.77
N THR A 211 10.29 4.56 16.66
CA THR A 211 9.52 3.34 16.83
C THR A 211 8.14 3.74 17.37
N PRO A 212 7.04 3.50 16.63
CA PRO A 212 5.72 3.77 17.16
C PRO A 212 5.50 2.88 18.39
N ASP A 213 5.02 3.46 19.48
CA ASP A 213 4.60 2.70 20.64
C ASP A 213 3.28 2.00 20.31
N ILE A 214 3.38 0.81 19.73
CA ILE A 214 2.26 -0.06 19.38
C ILE A 214 1.48 -0.57 20.61
N MET A 215 1.94 -0.28 21.82
CA MET A 215 1.27 -0.59 23.09
C MET A 215 0.54 0.63 23.69
N THR A 216 0.56 1.78 23.02
CA THR A 216 -0.14 2.98 23.48
C THR A 216 -1.65 2.73 23.59
N PRO A 217 -2.32 3.12 24.70
CA PRO A 217 -3.77 3.03 24.83
C PRO A 217 -4.46 3.77 23.67
N GLY A 218 -5.15 3.02 22.80
CA GLY A 218 -5.79 3.57 21.59
C GLY A 218 -5.58 2.71 20.33
N VAL A 219 -4.51 1.90 20.28
CA VAL A 219 -4.31 0.90 19.22
C VAL A 219 -5.12 -0.35 19.56
N ASN A 220 -6.41 -0.37 19.20
CA ASN A 220 -7.19 -1.59 19.26
C ASN A 220 -6.67 -2.56 18.19
N ILE A 221 -5.84 -3.53 18.59
CA ILE A 221 -5.53 -4.69 17.74
C ILE A 221 -6.83 -5.50 17.61
N ILE A 222 -7.59 -5.27 16.53
CA ILE A 222 -8.91 -5.90 16.32
C ILE A 222 -8.76 -7.42 16.02
N ALA A 223 -7.57 -7.89 15.64
CA ALA A 223 -7.24 -9.30 15.63
C ALA A 223 -5.72 -9.51 15.68
N ALA A 224 -5.23 -10.27 16.67
CA ALA A 224 -3.92 -10.90 16.59
C ALA A 224 -4.06 -12.20 15.79
N TYR A 225 -3.27 -12.36 14.73
CA TYR A 225 -3.14 -13.61 14.00
C TYR A 225 -2.47 -14.65 14.91
N SER A 226 -3.08 -15.82 15.09
CA SER A 226 -2.39 -16.98 15.62
C SER A 226 -1.82 -17.78 14.43
N GLU A 227 -0.60 -18.30 14.59
CA GLU A 227 0.02 -19.14 13.57
C GLU A 227 -0.92 -20.29 13.19
N ALA A 228 -1.23 -20.39 11.89
CA ALA A 228 -2.01 -21.48 11.35
C ALA A 228 -1.31 -22.82 11.66
N ARG A 229 -1.79 -23.54 12.68
CA ARG A 229 -1.52 -24.97 12.78
C ARG A 229 -2.26 -25.62 11.61
N SER A 230 -1.50 -26.20 10.67
CA SER A 230 -2.05 -27.15 9.70
C SER A 230 -2.94 -28.16 10.44
N PRO A 231 -4.12 -28.50 9.92
CA PRO A 231 -4.81 -29.70 10.38
C PRO A 231 -3.83 -30.85 10.22
N SER A 232 -3.44 -31.45 11.34
CA SER A 232 -2.79 -32.76 11.29
C SER A 232 -3.84 -33.72 10.75
N LYS A 233 -3.40 -34.56 9.80
CA LYS A 233 -4.13 -35.56 9.02
C LYS A 233 -5.43 -36.08 9.63
#